data_AF-A0A9N8DC81-F1
#
_entry.id   AF-A0A9N8DC81-F1
#
_cell.length_a   1.000
_cell.length_b   1.000
_cell.length_c   1.000
_cell.angle_alpha   90.00
_cell.angle_beta   90.00
_cell.angle_gamma   90.00
#
_symmetry.space_group_name_H-M   'P 1'
#
loop_
_entity.id
_entity.type
_entity.pdbx_description
1 polymer ?
#
loop_
_entity_poly.entity_id
_entity_poly.type
_entity_poly.pdbx_seq_one_letter_code
_entity_poly.pdbx_strand_id
1 'polypeptide(L)'
;MSVTLRYHHVSFCLLLLCAAALGSVGAFQTPFRRRFLSPGLEKTKSKSLVQEAAVHATTKAVRMNSTAVGVPTVPSIQQQTIYVPPKALPLVPSKTVLTLAGSVLALNSGFLNGIALGGLLFPAGGPTQAVAACTGAYTNVAVSAATSSQAVFANAFHLGAILSYFAGSCLNGMLCPRGVNWRSRVPTKSLLFSAALVSLVFGIAPVVASPRLCWYLLTIACGVQTSFTSMLISGNLLRSAHFSGMTSDMGTVLGQYLRGNTESAWKLPAWMALVSSFTLGGYVSVKAVSAVGRTALMLPVSLYLLVSASASLRQRLTAKD
;
A
#
# COMPACT_ATOMS: atom_id res chain seq x y z
N MET A 1 40.93 17.64 0.17
CA MET A 1 40.50 16.89 1.38
C MET A 1 39.29 17.56 2.04
N SER A 2 38.18 17.72 1.30
CA SER A 2 36.98 18.44 1.82
C SER A 2 35.63 17.93 1.25
N VAL A 3 35.63 16.77 0.57
CA VAL A 3 34.41 16.18 -0.02
C VAL A 3 33.71 15.22 0.94
N THR A 4 34.46 14.59 1.86
CA THR A 4 33.93 13.64 2.85
C THR A 4 33.04 14.29 3.92
N LEU A 5 33.26 15.57 4.27
CA LEU A 5 32.44 16.24 5.30
C LEU A 5 31.00 16.54 4.86
N ARG A 6 30.73 16.76 3.56
CA ARG A 6 29.36 17.09 3.10
C ARG A 6 28.44 15.87 3.03
N TYR A 7 28.99 14.66 2.84
CA TYR A 7 28.19 13.42 2.85
C TYR A 7 27.72 13.03 4.25
N HIS A 8 28.49 13.36 5.29
CA HIS A 8 28.08 13.09 6.68
C HIS A 8 26.86 13.92 7.09
N HIS A 9 26.74 15.19 6.66
CA HIS A 9 25.60 16.02 7.02
C HIS A 9 24.28 15.56 6.38
N VAL A 10 24.29 15.07 5.13
CA VAL A 10 23.07 14.60 4.45
C VAL A 10 22.61 13.24 5.00
N SER A 11 23.54 12.32 5.28
CA SER A 11 23.22 11.07 5.98
C SER A 11 22.72 11.31 7.40
N PHE A 12 23.26 12.32 8.11
CA PHE A 12 22.82 12.71 9.45
C PHE A 12 21.42 13.33 9.46
N CYS A 13 21.06 14.15 8.46
CA CYS A 13 19.69 14.66 8.31
C CYS A 13 18.67 13.57 7.96
N LEU A 14 19.05 12.58 7.14
CA LEU A 14 18.19 11.41 6.86
C LEU A 14 18.04 10.51 8.09
N LEU A 15 19.12 10.32 8.86
CA LEU A 15 19.10 9.63 10.14
C LEU A 15 18.28 10.38 11.19
N LEU A 16 18.31 11.72 11.22
CA LEU A 16 17.47 12.54 12.11
C LEU A 16 16.00 12.50 11.72
N LEU A 17 15.66 12.43 10.44
CA LEU A 17 14.27 12.26 9.98
C LEU A 17 13.76 10.84 10.28
N CYS A 18 14.60 9.82 10.10
CA CYS A 18 14.30 8.44 10.54
C CYS A 18 14.24 8.33 12.08
N ALA A 19 15.12 9.02 12.81
CA ALA A 19 15.14 9.03 14.27
C ALA A 19 14.03 9.89 14.87
N ALA A 20 13.52 10.91 14.17
CA ALA A 20 12.32 11.63 14.55
C ALA A 20 11.05 10.78 14.34
N ALA A 21 11.02 9.95 13.28
CA ALA A 21 9.97 8.97 13.04
C ALA A 21 10.01 7.78 14.04
N LEU A 22 11.20 7.41 14.52
CA LEU A 22 11.39 6.39 15.57
C LEU A 22 11.28 6.98 16.99
N GLY A 23 11.60 8.25 17.18
CA GLY A 23 11.54 8.98 18.46
C GLY A 23 10.11 9.23 18.94
N SER A 24 9.14 9.27 18.03
CA SER A 24 7.71 9.23 18.37
C SER A 24 7.22 7.88 18.91
N VAL A 25 8.07 6.84 18.93
CA VAL A 25 7.78 5.55 19.57
C VAL A 25 8.25 5.52 21.04
N GLY A 26 9.00 6.53 21.49
CA GLY A 26 9.61 6.59 22.83
C GLY A 26 8.70 6.94 24.01
N ALA A 27 7.41 7.24 23.78
CA ALA A 27 6.48 7.62 24.85
C ALA A 27 5.57 6.47 25.35
N PHE A 28 5.87 5.21 25.02
CA PHE A 28 5.12 4.04 25.49
C PHE A 28 5.93 3.23 26.52
N GLN A 29 6.20 3.82 27.68
CA GLN A 29 6.70 3.08 28.84
C GLN A 29 5.56 2.35 29.57
N THR A 30 5.32 1.09 29.14
CA THR A 30 4.96 -0.12 29.93
C THR A 30 3.62 -0.20 30.72
N PRO A 31 3.12 -1.42 31.09
CA PRO A 31 3.75 -2.74 30.98
C PRO A 31 2.95 -3.80 30.19
N PHE A 32 3.63 -4.42 29.23
CA PHE A 32 3.26 -5.71 28.64
C PHE A 32 3.90 -6.81 29.49
N ARG A 33 3.11 -7.47 30.34
CA ARG A 33 3.57 -8.59 31.18
C ARG A 33 3.32 -9.92 30.45
N ARG A 34 4.43 -10.55 30.05
CA ARG A 34 4.68 -11.98 29.80
C ARG A 34 3.45 -12.89 29.58
N ARG A 35 3.32 -13.43 28.36
CA ARG A 35 3.12 -14.89 28.16
C ARG A 35 3.42 -15.27 26.70
N PHE A 36 3.97 -16.47 26.53
CA PHE A 36 4.28 -17.18 25.27
C PHE A 36 5.72 -17.08 24.74
N LEU A 37 6.65 -17.63 25.54
CA LEU A 37 7.51 -18.73 25.09
C LEU A 37 6.83 -20.00 25.64
N SER A 38 6.67 -21.15 24.99
CA SER A 38 7.52 -21.87 24.05
C SER A 38 6.68 -22.91 23.25
N PRO A 39 7.28 -23.73 22.36
CA PRO A 39 6.66 -24.36 21.18
C PRO A 39 6.25 -25.82 21.38
N GLY A 40 5.40 -26.33 20.47
CA GLY A 40 5.19 -27.77 20.30
C GLY A 40 4.11 -28.10 19.27
N LEU A 41 4.52 -28.75 18.18
CA LEU A 41 3.92 -29.93 17.52
C LEU A 41 2.39 -30.14 17.62
N GLU A 42 1.64 -30.62 16.65
CA GLU A 42 1.78 -31.11 15.28
C GLU A 42 0.35 -31.55 14.91
N LYS A 43 0.06 -31.72 13.62
CA LYS A 43 -0.93 -32.68 13.08
C LYS A 43 -2.45 -32.36 13.16
N THR A 44 -2.96 -32.04 11.95
CA THR A 44 -4.14 -32.66 11.26
C THR A 44 -5.53 -32.51 11.91
N LYS A 45 -6.67 -32.52 11.22
CA LYS A 45 -7.17 -32.67 9.83
C LYS A 45 -8.63 -32.15 9.91
N SER A 46 -9.09 -31.30 9.00
CA SER A 46 -9.96 -31.67 7.88
C SER A 46 -11.16 -32.59 8.21
N LYS A 47 -12.35 -31.99 8.02
CA LYS A 47 -13.65 -32.58 7.59
C LYS A 47 -14.42 -33.34 8.69
N SER A 48 -15.74 -33.25 8.76
CA SER A 48 -16.67 -33.39 7.62
C SER A 48 -18.09 -32.87 7.93
N LEU A 49 -18.78 -32.44 6.89
CA LEU A 49 -20.19 -32.75 6.71
C LEU A 49 -20.31 -33.56 5.41
N VAL A 50 -20.75 -34.81 5.61
CA VAL A 50 -21.73 -35.56 4.83
C VAL A 50 -21.43 -35.80 3.34
N GLN A 51 -21.13 -37.06 3.00
CA GLN A 51 -22.11 -37.97 2.38
C GLN A 51 -21.55 -39.42 2.36
N GLU A 52 -22.46 -40.37 2.59
CA GLU A 52 -22.45 -41.78 2.16
C GLU A 52 -21.87 -42.92 3.02
N ALA A 53 -22.75 -43.93 3.17
CA ALA A 53 -22.56 -45.35 3.48
C ALA A 53 -21.98 -45.70 4.86
N ALA A 54 -22.81 -45.94 5.89
CA ALA A 54 -23.62 -47.15 6.15
C ALA A 54 -22.80 -48.39 6.59
N VAL A 55 -23.36 -49.05 7.61
CA VAL A 55 -23.22 -50.48 7.98
C VAL A 55 -22.23 -50.84 9.10
N HIS A 56 -22.83 -51.33 10.20
CA HIS A 56 -22.32 -52.22 11.26
C HIS A 56 -21.15 -51.74 12.15
N ALA A 57 -21.09 -52.03 13.45
CA ALA A 57 -21.95 -52.75 14.38
C ALA A 57 -21.61 -52.31 15.81
N THR A 58 -22.62 -52.36 16.65
CA THR A 58 -22.62 -52.49 18.11
C THR A 58 -21.46 -53.30 18.70
N THR A 59 -21.00 -52.94 19.91
CA THR A 59 -21.19 -53.73 21.17
C THR A 59 -20.26 -53.27 22.33
N LYS A 60 -20.90 -52.90 23.48
CA LYS A 60 -20.51 -53.07 24.92
C LYS A 60 -19.11 -52.63 25.42
N ALA A 61 -18.86 -52.24 26.68
CA ALA A 61 -19.60 -52.16 27.96
C ALA A 61 -18.74 -51.29 28.94
N VAL A 62 -19.33 -50.42 29.79
CA VAL A 62 -19.51 -50.54 31.27
C VAL A 62 -18.18 -50.80 32.03
N ARG A 63 -17.67 -50.00 32.99
CA ARG A 63 -18.28 -49.46 34.23
C ARG A 63 -17.38 -48.45 34.99
N MET A 64 -18.04 -47.47 35.62
CA MET A 64 -17.85 -46.81 36.94
C MET A 64 -16.67 -45.89 37.31
N ASN A 65 -17.07 -44.62 37.53
CA ASN A 65 -16.87 -43.72 38.68
C ASN A 65 -15.46 -43.45 39.22
N SER A 66 -15.05 -42.18 39.11
CA SER A 66 -14.51 -41.43 40.26
C SER A 66 -14.43 -39.92 39.95
N THR A 67 -14.78 -39.14 40.98
CA THR A 67 -14.46 -37.73 41.26
C THR A 67 -14.92 -36.61 40.31
N ALA A 68 -15.85 -35.81 40.85
CA ALA A 68 -16.15 -34.45 40.40
C ALA A 68 -14.87 -33.60 40.37
N VAL A 69 -14.44 -33.23 39.16
CA VAL A 69 -13.48 -32.17 38.91
C VAL A 69 -14.21 -31.12 38.10
N GLY A 70 -14.30 -29.90 38.65
CA GLY A 70 -15.04 -28.80 38.08
C GLY A 70 -14.68 -28.57 36.61
N VAL A 71 -15.70 -28.50 35.76
CA VAL A 71 -15.57 -28.09 34.36
C VAL A 71 -14.95 -26.70 34.35
N PRO A 72 -13.76 -26.49 33.77
CA PRO A 72 -13.26 -25.14 33.52
C PRO A 72 -14.21 -24.51 32.51
N THR A 73 -14.79 -23.37 32.87
CA THR A 73 -15.56 -22.52 31.96
C THR A 73 -14.69 -22.22 30.75
N VAL A 74 -15.06 -22.74 29.58
CA VAL A 74 -14.43 -22.39 28.31
C VAL A 74 -14.59 -20.86 28.17
N PRO A 75 -13.51 -20.07 28.13
CA PRO A 75 -13.64 -18.64 27.88
C PRO A 75 -14.29 -18.48 26.52
N SER A 76 -15.36 -17.68 26.48
CA SER A 76 -16.06 -17.35 25.24
C SER A 76 -15.03 -16.89 24.21
N ILE A 77 -15.09 -17.50 23.03
CA ILE A 77 -14.33 -17.03 21.87
C ILE A 77 -14.72 -15.57 21.69
N GLN A 78 -13.80 -14.65 21.99
CA GLN A 78 -13.98 -13.25 21.66
C GLN A 78 -14.17 -13.20 20.14
N GLN A 79 -15.41 -12.94 19.71
CA GLN A 79 -15.72 -12.67 18.32
C GLN A 79 -14.74 -11.59 17.84
N GLN A 80 -13.86 -11.95 16.90
CA GLN A 80 -13.23 -10.96 16.06
C GLN A 80 -14.37 -10.15 15.46
N THR A 81 -14.49 -8.89 15.88
CA THR A 81 -15.48 -7.96 15.36
C THR A 81 -15.15 -7.70 13.90
N ILE A 82 -15.69 -8.53 13.02
CA ILE A 82 -15.89 -8.16 11.63
C ILE A 82 -16.62 -6.82 11.69
N TYR A 83 -16.00 -5.77 11.17
CA TYR A 83 -16.65 -4.48 11.02
C TYR A 83 -17.90 -4.68 10.15
N VAL A 84 -19.06 -4.81 10.79
CA VAL A 84 -20.36 -4.75 10.13
C VAL A 84 -20.70 -3.27 10.02
N PRO A 85 -20.69 -2.68 8.82
CA PRO A 85 -21.03 -1.27 8.67
C PRO A 85 -22.46 -1.02 9.19
N PRO A 86 -22.70 0.11 9.89
CA PRO A 86 -24.01 0.41 10.45
C PRO A 86 -25.10 0.45 9.36
N LYS A 87 -26.29 -0.05 9.72
CA LYS A 87 -27.44 -0.41 8.86
C LYS A 87 -28.14 0.76 8.14
N ALA A 88 -27.58 1.96 8.16
CA ALA A 88 -28.00 3.07 7.31
C ALA A 88 -26.85 3.37 6.35
N LEU A 89 -26.78 2.65 5.23
CA LEU A 89 -25.89 3.00 4.14
C LEU A 89 -26.37 4.33 3.56
N PRO A 90 -25.62 5.43 3.70
CA PRO A 90 -25.94 6.57 2.88
C PRO A 90 -25.65 6.16 1.39
N LEU A 91 -26.35 6.76 0.41
CA LEU A 91 -26.30 6.61 -1.07
C LEU A 91 -24.97 6.18 -1.75
N VAL A 92 -24.56 4.89 -1.76
CA VAL A 92 -23.23 4.41 -2.27
C VAL A 92 -22.83 5.14 -3.57
N PRO A 93 -21.69 5.87 -3.64
CA PRO A 93 -21.29 6.51 -4.90
C PRO A 93 -21.24 5.45 -5.98
N SER A 94 -21.79 5.77 -7.16
CA SER A 94 -21.82 4.85 -8.28
C SER A 94 -20.43 4.24 -8.50
N LYS A 95 -20.40 2.93 -8.77
CA LYS A 95 -19.16 2.17 -9.06
C LYS A 95 -18.31 2.90 -10.11
N THR A 96 -18.95 3.57 -11.07
CA THR A 96 -18.31 4.38 -12.11
C THR A 96 -17.49 5.55 -11.55
N VAL A 97 -18.03 6.31 -10.59
CA VAL A 97 -17.34 7.47 -10.00
C VAL A 97 -16.09 7.02 -9.23
N LEU A 98 -16.21 5.89 -8.54
CA LEU A 98 -15.11 5.29 -7.81
C LEU A 98 -14.01 4.79 -8.75
N THR A 99 -14.39 4.06 -9.80
CA THR A 99 -13.45 3.61 -10.83
C THR A 99 -12.77 4.79 -11.51
N LEU A 100 -13.50 5.87 -11.83
CA LEU A 100 -12.93 7.07 -12.43
C LEU A 100 -11.92 7.75 -11.51
N ALA A 101 -12.26 7.96 -10.24
CA ALA A 101 -11.35 8.54 -9.25
C ALA A 101 -10.09 7.67 -9.07
N GLY A 102 -10.26 6.34 -8.97
CA GLY A 102 -9.16 5.38 -8.91
C GLY A 102 -8.30 5.40 -10.17
N SER A 103 -8.91 5.57 -11.34
CA SER A 103 -8.22 5.65 -12.64
C SER A 103 -7.37 6.92 -12.76
N VAL A 104 -7.89 8.08 -12.33
CA VAL A 104 -7.12 9.34 -12.28
C VAL A 104 -5.90 9.19 -11.36
N LEU A 105 -6.07 8.58 -10.19
CA LEU A 105 -4.96 8.32 -9.27
C LEU A 105 -3.98 7.28 -9.82
N ALA A 106 -4.46 6.22 -10.48
CA ALA A 106 -3.62 5.23 -11.13
C ALA A 106 -2.79 5.86 -12.28
N LEU A 107 -3.40 6.74 -13.08
CA LEU A 107 -2.69 7.55 -14.08
C LEU A 107 -1.59 8.39 -13.44
N ASN A 108 -1.88 9.03 -12.30
CA ASN A 108 -0.90 9.84 -11.59
C ASN A 108 0.30 9.01 -11.08
N SER A 109 0.01 7.84 -10.51
CA SER A 109 1.02 6.87 -10.05
C SER A 109 1.86 6.35 -11.20
N GLY A 110 1.22 6.02 -12.33
CA GLY A 110 1.89 5.60 -13.55
C GLY A 110 2.81 6.68 -14.11
N PHE A 111 2.37 7.94 -14.05
CA PHE A 111 3.16 9.09 -14.49
C PHE A 111 4.42 9.26 -13.63
N LEU A 112 4.29 9.30 -12.30
CA LEU A 112 5.44 9.37 -11.39
C LEU A 112 6.38 8.18 -11.56
N ASN A 113 5.82 6.98 -11.75
CA ASN A 113 6.59 5.77 -11.98
C ASN A 113 7.37 5.80 -13.30
N GLY A 114 6.77 6.31 -14.37
CA GLY A 114 7.43 6.46 -15.67
C GLY A 114 8.57 7.48 -15.64
N ILE A 115 8.39 8.63 -14.97
CA ILE A 115 9.47 9.61 -14.75
C ILE A 115 10.65 8.96 -14.02
N ALA A 116 10.38 8.24 -12.95
CA ALA A 116 11.43 7.63 -12.13
C ALA A 116 12.13 6.46 -12.82
N LEU A 117 11.38 5.54 -13.45
CA LEU A 117 11.97 4.42 -14.20
C LEU A 117 12.77 4.88 -15.42
N GLY A 118 12.29 5.91 -16.11
CA GLY A 118 12.98 6.45 -17.29
C GLY A 118 14.25 7.24 -16.95
N GLY A 119 14.54 7.51 -15.66
CA GLY A 119 15.68 8.33 -15.26
C GLY A 119 15.62 9.78 -15.77
N LEU A 120 14.45 10.22 -16.28
CA LEU A 120 14.28 11.44 -17.05
C LEU A 120 14.24 12.72 -16.19
N LEU A 121 14.22 12.56 -14.86
CA LEU A 121 14.13 13.68 -13.93
C LEU A 121 15.42 14.53 -13.88
N PHE A 122 16.56 13.93 -14.22
CA PHE A 122 17.87 14.56 -14.15
C PHE A 122 18.58 14.52 -15.52
N PRO A 123 19.12 15.63 -16.02
CA PRO A 123 19.79 15.68 -17.33
C PRO A 123 20.96 14.71 -17.48
N ALA A 124 21.65 14.40 -16.38
CA ALA A 124 22.78 13.47 -16.35
C ALA A 124 22.38 11.99 -16.21
N GLY A 125 21.07 11.68 -16.20
CA GLY A 125 20.54 10.34 -15.94
C GLY A 125 20.39 10.04 -14.45
N GLY A 126 19.17 9.69 -14.03
CA GLY A 126 18.86 9.28 -12.65
C GLY A 126 18.78 7.77 -12.45
N PRO A 127 18.57 7.30 -11.20
CA PRO A 127 18.33 5.89 -10.91
C PRO A 127 17.08 5.38 -11.63
N THR A 128 17.20 4.26 -12.35
CA THR A 128 16.10 3.61 -13.07
C THR A 128 15.45 2.55 -12.20
N GLN A 129 14.60 2.98 -11.27
CA GLN A 129 13.88 2.09 -10.36
C GLN A 129 12.43 2.55 -10.22
N ALA A 130 11.50 1.59 -10.10
CA ALA A 130 10.08 1.86 -9.91
C ALA A 130 9.80 2.46 -8.52
N VAL A 131 9.04 3.55 -8.48
CA VAL A 131 8.60 4.23 -7.24
C VAL A 131 7.20 3.78 -6.80
N ALA A 132 6.41 3.23 -7.74
CA ALA A 132 5.07 2.72 -7.49
C ALA A 132 5.02 1.21 -7.22
N ALA A 133 6.17 0.52 -7.17
CA ALA A 133 6.21 -0.92 -6.86
C ALA A 133 7.51 -1.30 -6.17
N CYS A 134 7.40 -2.13 -5.12
CA CYS A 134 8.56 -2.58 -4.35
C CYS A 134 9.05 -3.98 -4.73
N THR A 135 8.28 -4.79 -5.45
CA THR A 135 8.63 -6.20 -5.74
C THR A 135 10.01 -6.32 -6.38
N GLY A 136 10.29 -5.54 -7.43
CA GLY A 136 11.62 -5.51 -8.04
C GLY A 136 12.71 -4.96 -7.12
N ALA A 137 12.38 -4.02 -6.21
CA ALA A 137 13.34 -3.52 -5.23
C ALA A 137 13.76 -4.61 -4.23
N TYR A 138 12.83 -5.45 -3.76
CA TYR A 138 13.14 -6.59 -2.90
C TYR A 138 14.12 -7.57 -3.59
N THR A 139 13.86 -7.90 -4.85
CA THR A 139 14.76 -8.75 -5.64
C THR A 139 16.12 -8.08 -5.82
N ASN A 140 16.16 -6.78 -6.14
CA ASN A 140 17.42 -6.06 -6.34
C ASN A 140 18.26 -5.97 -5.05
N VAL A 141 17.63 -5.88 -3.87
CA VAL A 141 18.34 -6.02 -2.58
C VAL A 141 18.96 -7.42 -2.44
N ALA A 142 18.19 -8.48 -2.69
CA ALA A 142 18.69 -9.85 -2.55
C ALA A 142 19.84 -10.15 -3.52
N VAL A 143 19.69 -9.77 -4.79
CA VAL A 143 20.73 -9.95 -5.82
C VAL A 143 21.98 -9.15 -5.47
N SER A 144 21.83 -7.88 -5.13
CA SER A 144 22.96 -7.01 -4.75
C SER A 144 23.69 -7.55 -3.53
N ALA A 145 22.98 -8.09 -2.52
CA ALA A 145 23.59 -8.71 -1.35
C ALA A 145 24.39 -9.98 -1.68
N ALA A 146 23.96 -10.77 -2.67
CA ALA A 146 24.61 -12.01 -3.04
C ALA A 146 25.88 -11.83 -3.89
N THR A 147 25.97 -10.75 -4.70
CA THR A 147 27.00 -10.65 -5.75
C THR A 147 28.33 -9.94 -5.41
N SER A 148 28.49 -9.10 -4.37
CA SER A 148 29.81 -8.59 -3.90
C SER A 148 29.75 -7.57 -2.74
N SER A 149 30.88 -7.32 -2.05
CA SER A 149 30.98 -6.35 -0.92
C SER A 149 30.98 -4.87 -1.32
N GLN A 150 31.24 -4.50 -2.58
CA GLN A 150 31.02 -3.14 -3.11
C GLN A 150 29.54 -2.83 -3.34
N ALA A 151 28.64 -3.81 -3.15
CA ALA A 151 27.21 -3.68 -3.30
C ALA A 151 26.50 -2.98 -2.14
N VAL A 152 27.19 -2.57 -1.06
CA VAL A 152 26.56 -1.88 0.09
C VAL A 152 25.79 -0.64 -0.36
N PHE A 153 26.33 0.15 -1.28
CA PHE A 153 25.68 1.37 -1.77
C PHE A 153 24.50 1.13 -2.72
N ALA A 154 24.54 0.04 -3.51
CA ALA A 154 23.43 -0.39 -4.36
C ALA A 154 22.30 -1.00 -3.50
N ASN A 155 22.67 -1.84 -2.53
CA ASN A 155 21.76 -2.35 -1.50
C ASN A 155 21.10 -1.24 -0.72
N ALA A 156 21.87 -0.24 -0.27
CA ALA A 156 21.33 0.90 0.46
C ALA A 156 20.32 1.69 -0.37
N PHE A 157 20.48 1.75 -1.70
CA PHE A 157 19.51 2.40 -2.58
C PHE A 157 18.19 1.63 -2.67
N HIS A 158 18.24 0.32 -2.98
CA HIS A 158 17.03 -0.49 -3.10
C HIS A 158 16.34 -0.71 -1.75
N LEU A 159 17.09 -0.82 -0.66
CA LEU A 159 16.54 -0.85 0.69
C LEU A 159 15.92 0.49 1.07
N GLY A 160 16.61 1.60 0.75
CA GLY A 160 16.07 2.95 0.91
C GLY A 160 14.76 3.14 0.16
N ALA A 161 14.61 2.51 -1.01
CA ALA A 161 13.36 2.52 -1.76
C ALA A 161 12.21 1.82 -1.04
N ILE A 162 12.45 0.60 -0.55
CA ILE A 162 11.47 -0.17 0.22
C ILE A 162 11.05 0.62 1.47
N LEU A 163 12.03 1.13 2.22
CA LEU A 163 11.79 1.90 3.44
C LEU A 163 11.04 3.20 3.15
N SER A 164 11.33 3.87 2.04
CA SER A 164 10.61 5.08 1.61
C SER A 164 9.15 4.80 1.31
N TYR A 165 8.86 3.72 0.58
CA TYR A 165 7.49 3.33 0.25
C TYR A 165 6.71 2.93 1.51
N PHE A 166 7.37 2.17 2.38
CA PHE A 166 6.84 1.79 3.68
C PHE A 166 6.56 3.02 4.56
N ALA A 167 7.51 3.95 4.64
CA ALA A 167 7.35 5.20 5.38
C ALA A 167 6.18 6.02 4.84
N GLY A 168 6.03 6.16 3.52
CA GLY A 168 4.86 6.80 2.92
C GLY A 168 3.54 6.12 3.31
N SER A 169 3.50 4.79 3.28
CA SER A 169 2.32 4.03 3.69
C SER A 169 2.01 4.20 5.20
N CYS A 170 3.04 4.24 6.05
CA CYS A 170 2.92 4.49 7.48
C CYS A 170 2.41 5.91 7.76
N LEU A 171 2.98 6.92 7.10
CA LEU A 171 2.55 8.32 7.19
C LEU A 171 1.08 8.47 6.77
N ASN A 172 0.64 7.76 5.72
CA ASN A 172 -0.77 7.75 5.38
C ASN A 172 -1.63 7.14 6.51
N GLY A 173 -1.19 6.04 7.12
CA GLY A 173 -1.86 5.47 8.29
C GLY A 173 -1.98 6.45 9.45
N MET A 174 -0.97 7.29 9.67
CA MET A 174 -1.00 8.35 10.68
C MET A 174 -1.94 9.51 10.29
N LEU A 175 -1.96 9.90 9.01
CA LEU A 175 -2.85 10.95 8.48
C LEU A 175 -4.32 10.50 8.47
N CYS A 176 -4.56 9.20 8.28
CA CYS A 176 -5.86 8.55 8.19
C CYS A 176 -5.94 7.31 9.12
N PRO A 177 -5.98 7.52 10.44
CA PRO A 177 -5.90 6.42 11.42
C PRO A 177 -7.14 5.53 11.46
N ARG A 178 -8.25 5.99 10.87
CA ARG A 178 -9.49 5.22 10.75
C ARG A 178 -9.70 4.89 9.28
N GLY A 179 -10.09 3.65 8.99
CA GLY A 179 -10.47 3.24 7.63
C GLY A 179 -11.54 4.18 7.08
N VAL A 180 -11.22 4.86 5.98
CA VAL A 180 -12.10 5.85 5.35
C VAL A 180 -12.72 5.27 4.10
N ASN A 181 -14.05 5.22 4.03
CA ASN A 181 -14.71 4.95 2.75
C ASN A 181 -14.83 6.27 1.96
N TRP A 182 -14.70 6.20 0.62
CA TRP A 182 -14.81 7.37 -0.27
C TRP A 182 -16.10 8.17 -0.08
N ARG A 183 -17.13 7.52 0.44
CA ARG A 183 -18.39 8.14 0.83
C ARG A 183 -18.25 9.07 2.02
N SER A 184 -17.60 8.64 3.11
CA SER A 184 -17.62 9.35 4.38
C SER A 184 -16.63 10.50 4.33
N ARG A 185 -15.38 10.22 3.93
CA ARG A 185 -14.33 11.22 3.70
C ARG A 185 -13.28 10.67 2.75
N VAL A 186 -13.08 11.36 1.64
CA VAL A 186 -11.81 11.31 0.90
C VAL A 186 -10.67 11.83 1.81
N PRO A 187 -9.52 11.14 1.86
CA PRO A 187 -8.36 11.54 2.64
C PRO A 187 -7.61 12.70 1.98
N THR A 188 -8.21 13.88 2.00
CA THR A 188 -7.68 15.11 1.40
C THR A 188 -6.31 15.48 1.97
N LYS A 189 -6.05 15.20 3.25
CA LYS A 189 -4.74 15.37 3.89
C LYS A 189 -3.65 14.56 3.19
N SER A 190 -3.93 13.30 2.86
CA SER A 190 -2.96 12.43 2.17
C SER A 190 -2.69 12.91 0.74
N LEU A 191 -3.72 13.38 0.03
CA LEU A 191 -3.58 14.00 -1.30
C LEU A 191 -2.72 15.27 -1.26
N LEU A 192 -2.98 16.17 -0.31
CA LEU A 192 -2.21 17.40 -0.12
C LEU A 192 -0.76 17.09 0.27
N PHE A 193 -0.55 16.07 1.10
CA PHE A 193 0.78 15.65 1.51
C PHE A 193 1.58 15.07 0.32
N SER A 194 0.96 14.20 -0.50
CA SER A 194 1.58 13.72 -1.74
C SER A 194 1.88 14.88 -2.71
N ALA A 195 0.97 15.86 -2.86
CA ALA A 195 1.22 17.05 -3.67
C ALA A 195 2.42 17.86 -3.16
N ALA A 196 2.49 18.08 -1.85
CA ALA A 196 3.59 18.81 -1.22
C ALA A 196 4.94 18.12 -1.44
N LEU A 197 4.99 16.78 -1.32
CA LEU A 197 6.22 16.01 -1.58
C LEU A 197 6.67 16.13 -3.04
N VAL A 198 5.76 16.01 -4.01
CA VAL A 198 6.12 16.13 -5.44
C VAL A 198 6.52 17.58 -5.78
N SER A 199 5.84 18.58 -5.22
CA SER A 199 6.24 19.99 -5.35
C SER A 199 7.61 20.26 -4.75
N LEU A 200 7.91 19.64 -3.60
CA LEU A 200 9.23 19.73 -2.98
C LEU A 200 10.30 19.14 -3.90
N VAL A 201 10.04 17.97 -4.49
CA VAL A 201 10.94 17.35 -5.48
C VAL A 201 11.19 18.29 -6.66
N PHE A 202 10.16 18.93 -7.20
CA PHE A 202 10.32 19.93 -8.26
C PHE A 202 11.24 21.08 -7.85
N GLY A 203 11.08 21.60 -6.62
CA GLY A 203 11.87 22.71 -6.09
C GLY A 203 13.32 22.37 -5.76
N ILE A 204 13.59 21.17 -5.21
CA ILE A 204 14.94 20.79 -4.76
C ILE A 204 15.77 20.10 -5.85
N ALA A 205 15.14 19.51 -6.87
CA ALA A 205 15.83 18.81 -7.96
C ALA A 205 16.99 19.59 -8.63
N PRO A 206 16.95 20.93 -8.83
CA PRO A 206 18.09 21.66 -9.42
C PRO A 206 19.27 21.85 -8.46
N VAL A 207 19.07 21.78 -7.14
CA VAL A 207 20.10 22.11 -6.14
C VAL A 207 20.68 20.87 -5.45
N VAL A 208 19.98 19.73 -5.50
CA VAL A 208 20.45 18.50 -4.87
C VAL A 208 21.53 17.83 -5.71
N ALA A 209 22.68 17.55 -5.08
CA ALA A 209 23.78 16.85 -5.72
C ALA A 209 23.48 15.37 -6.00
N SER A 210 22.53 14.76 -5.28
CA SER A 210 22.17 13.35 -5.43
C SER A 210 20.72 13.18 -5.93
N PRO A 211 20.53 12.59 -7.12
CA PRO A 211 19.22 12.21 -7.65
C PRO A 211 18.38 11.32 -6.72
N ARG A 212 19.03 10.58 -5.82
CA ARG A 212 18.39 9.58 -4.95
C ARG A 212 17.42 10.20 -3.96
N LEU A 213 17.69 11.41 -3.46
CA LEU A 213 16.80 12.07 -2.51
C LEU A 213 15.44 12.36 -3.14
N CYS A 214 15.43 12.92 -4.36
CA CYS A 214 14.21 13.15 -5.11
C CYS A 214 13.46 11.84 -5.37
N TRP A 215 14.19 10.79 -5.72
CA TRP A 215 13.63 9.46 -5.93
C TRP A 215 12.93 8.93 -4.66
N TYR A 216 13.55 9.01 -3.49
CA TYR A 216 12.93 8.58 -2.22
C TYR A 216 11.68 9.39 -1.88
N LEU A 217 11.69 10.70 -2.09
CA LEU A 217 10.52 11.56 -1.85
C LEU A 217 9.34 11.20 -2.77
N LEU A 218 9.61 10.90 -4.05
CA LEU A 218 8.59 10.40 -4.98
C LEU A 218 8.04 9.03 -4.54
N THR A 219 8.90 8.16 -4.03
CA THR A 219 8.50 6.85 -3.50
C THR A 219 7.65 6.96 -2.24
N ILE A 220 7.97 7.90 -1.33
CA ILE A 220 7.10 8.23 -0.19
C ILE A 220 5.75 8.70 -0.70
N ALA A 221 5.70 9.63 -1.66
CA ALA A 221 4.44 10.13 -2.22
C ALA A 221 3.58 9.01 -2.84
N CYS A 222 4.21 8.06 -3.55
CA CYS A 222 3.54 6.89 -4.14
C CYS A 222 3.04 5.91 -3.05
N GLY A 223 3.82 5.71 -1.98
CA GLY A 223 3.42 4.89 -0.83
C GLY A 223 2.21 5.49 -0.10
N VAL A 224 2.22 6.80 0.15
CA VAL A 224 1.07 7.54 0.70
C VAL A 224 -0.15 7.33 -0.20
N GLN A 225 0.02 7.54 -1.52
CA GLN A 225 -1.09 7.45 -2.47
C GLN A 225 -1.74 6.07 -2.51
N THR A 226 -0.90 5.05 -2.61
CA THR A 226 -1.37 3.67 -2.73
C THR A 226 -2.07 3.23 -1.46
N SER A 227 -1.52 3.57 -0.30
CA SER A 227 -2.11 3.25 0.99
C SER A 227 -3.49 3.89 1.14
N PHE A 228 -3.66 5.18 0.83
CA PHE A 228 -4.96 5.81 0.99
C PHE A 228 -5.98 5.31 -0.04
N THR A 229 -5.54 5.07 -1.29
CA THR A 229 -6.43 4.58 -2.37
C THR A 229 -7.01 3.21 -2.00
N SER A 230 -6.18 2.37 -1.39
CA SER A 230 -6.53 1.07 -0.83
C SER A 230 -7.61 1.14 0.25
N MET A 231 -7.68 2.24 1.01
CA MET A 231 -8.67 2.41 2.08
C MET A 231 -10.05 2.85 1.55
N LEU A 232 -10.11 3.51 0.39
CA LEU A 232 -11.31 4.16 -0.16
C LEU A 232 -12.50 3.21 -0.38
N ILE A 233 -12.25 1.94 -0.66
CA ILE A 233 -13.27 0.92 -0.86
C ILE A 233 -12.94 -0.32 -0.04
N SER A 234 -13.94 -0.80 0.71
CA SER A 234 -13.88 -2.08 1.41
C SER A 234 -13.52 -3.22 0.44
N GLY A 235 -12.56 -4.05 0.84
CA GLY A 235 -12.06 -5.14 -0.01
C GLY A 235 -10.95 -4.75 -0.97
N ASN A 236 -10.36 -3.56 -0.81
CA ASN A 236 -9.13 -3.14 -1.51
C ASN A 236 -9.25 -3.18 -3.04
N LEU A 237 -10.47 -2.88 -3.55
CA LEU A 237 -10.81 -2.95 -4.97
C LEU A 237 -9.98 -1.97 -5.81
N LEU A 238 -9.73 -0.78 -5.27
CA LEU A 238 -8.92 0.25 -5.92
C LEU A 238 -7.54 0.27 -5.29
N ARG A 239 -6.51 -0.01 -6.09
CA ARG A 239 -5.10 0.19 -5.73
C ARG A 239 -4.48 0.98 -6.87
N SER A 240 -3.88 2.15 -6.57
CA SER A 240 -3.21 2.96 -7.60
C SER A 240 -1.83 2.42 -8.00
N ALA A 241 -1.46 1.26 -7.48
CA ALA A 241 -0.18 0.58 -7.62
C ALA A 241 -0.39 -0.90 -7.27
N HIS A 242 0.70 -1.65 -7.04
CA HIS A 242 0.62 -3.10 -6.73
C HIS A 242 -0.04 -3.89 -7.88
N PHE A 243 0.37 -3.57 -9.11
CA PHE A 243 -0.18 -4.17 -10.32
C PHE A 243 0.13 -5.66 -10.45
N SER A 244 1.21 -6.17 -9.85
CA SER A 244 1.46 -7.62 -9.78
C SER A 244 0.32 -8.37 -9.10
N GLY A 245 -0.15 -7.89 -7.94
CA GLY A 245 -1.32 -8.47 -7.27
C GLY A 245 -2.62 -8.25 -8.04
N MET A 246 -2.79 -7.07 -8.66
CA MET A 246 -3.98 -6.80 -9.48
C MET A 246 -4.06 -7.74 -10.70
N THR A 247 -2.93 -8.00 -11.37
CA THR A 247 -2.84 -8.95 -12.49
C THR A 247 -3.20 -10.37 -12.05
N SER A 248 -2.69 -10.83 -10.90
CA SER A 248 -3.06 -12.14 -10.35
C SER A 248 -4.55 -12.23 -9.97
N ASP A 249 -5.10 -11.19 -9.36
CA ASP A 249 -6.51 -11.09 -8.99
C ASP A 249 -7.39 -11.14 -10.26
N MET A 250 -7.02 -10.39 -11.30
CA MET A 250 -7.71 -10.39 -12.60
C MET A 250 -7.66 -11.76 -13.28
N GLY A 251 -6.49 -12.41 -13.30
CA GLY A 251 -6.33 -13.74 -13.88
C GLY A 251 -7.18 -14.79 -13.14
N THR A 252 -7.22 -14.71 -11.81
CA THR A 252 -8.05 -15.60 -10.98
C THR A 252 -9.53 -15.44 -11.28
N VAL A 253 -10.03 -14.20 -11.30
CA VAL A 253 -11.45 -13.94 -11.58
C VAL A 253 -11.81 -14.28 -13.03
N LEU A 254 -10.93 -14.01 -13.99
CA LEU A 254 -11.14 -14.44 -15.38
C LEU A 254 -11.23 -15.98 -15.47
N GLY A 255 -10.34 -16.70 -14.80
CA GLY A 255 -10.38 -18.16 -14.74
C GLY A 255 -11.66 -18.70 -14.09
N GLN A 256 -12.13 -18.06 -13.01
CA GLN A 256 -13.41 -18.39 -12.36
C GLN A 256 -14.59 -18.15 -13.29
N TYR A 257 -14.60 -17.03 -14.01
CA TYR A 257 -15.63 -16.68 -14.99
C TYR A 257 -15.71 -17.72 -16.11
N LEU A 258 -14.56 -18.14 -16.65
CA LEU A 258 -14.49 -19.19 -17.66
C LEU A 258 -15.00 -20.56 -17.17
N ARG A 259 -15.01 -20.80 -15.85
CA ARG A 259 -15.59 -21.98 -15.19
C ARG A 259 -17.05 -21.79 -14.76
N GLY A 260 -17.68 -20.68 -15.15
CA GLY A 260 -19.08 -20.39 -14.85
C GLY A 260 -19.34 -19.66 -13.52
N ASN A 261 -18.30 -19.34 -12.74
CA ASN A 261 -18.45 -18.51 -11.54
C ASN A 261 -18.38 -17.02 -11.91
N THR A 262 -19.53 -16.35 -11.87
CA THR A 262 -19.67 -14.94 -12.27
C THR A 262 -19.70 -13.95 -11.10
N GLU A 263 -19.61 -14.42 -9.85
CA GLU A 263 -19.83 -13.60 -8.65
C GLU A 263 -18.90 -12.39 -8.55
N SER A 264 -17.64 -12.56 -8.95
CA SER A 264 -16.58 -11.55 -8.85
C SER A 264 -16.27 -10.85 -10.18
N ALA A 265 -16.87 -11.30 -11.29
CA ALA A 265 -16.56 -10.84 -12.65
C ALA A 265 -16.80 -9.35 -12.86
N TRP A 266 -17.74 -8.75 -12.12
CA TRP A 266 -18.04 -7.32 -12.18
C TRP A 266 -16.86 -6.41 -11.80
N LYS A 267 -15.81 -6.95 -11.15
CA LYS A 267 -14.60 -6.22 -10.75
C LYS A 267 -13.62 -6.02 -11.92
N LEU A 268 -13.62 -6.91 -12.92
CA LEU A 268 -12.68 -6.90 -14.04
C LEU A 268 -12.63 -5.55 -14.78
N PRO A 269 -13.76 -4.95 -15.18
CA PRO A 269 -13.73 -3.68 -15.91
C PRO A 269 -13.05 -2.55 -15.12
N ALA A 270 -13.23 -2.53 -13.80
CA ALA A 270 -12.58 -1.54 -12.94
C ALA A 270 -11.05 -1.75 -12.91
N TRP A 271 -10.58 -2.98 -12.72
CA TRP A 271 -9.15 -3.28 -12.74
C TRP A 271 -8.52 -3.01 -14.12
N MET A 272 -9.20 -3.37 -15.21
CA MET A 272 -8.76 -3.03 -16.57
C MET A 272 -8.61 -1.53 -16.77
N ALA A 273 -9.57 -0.72 -16.28
CA ALA A 273 -9.49 0.73 -16.34
C ALA A 273 -8.29 1.28 -15.55
N LEU A 274 -8.02 0.74 -14.35
CA LEU A 274 -6.89 1.14 -13.52
C LEU A 274 -5.53 0.78 -14.18
N VAL A 275 -5.40 -0.44 -14.71
CA VAL A 275 -4.20 -0.89 -15.45
C VAL A 275 -3.96 0.00 -16.67
N SER A 276 -5.00 0.21 -17.48
CA SER A 276 -4.91 1.05 -18.68
C SER A 276 -4.51 2.48 -18.34
N SER A 277 -5.09 3.04 -17.27
CA SER A 277 -4.77 4.39 -16.81
C SER A 277 -3.35 4.52 -16.30
N PHE A 278 -2.85 3.55 -15.53
CA PHE A 278 -1.47 3.53 -15.07
C PHE A 278 -0.47 3.44 -16.23
N THR A 279 -0.71 2.54 -17.18
CA THR A 279 0.13 2.40 -18.39
C THR A 279 0.10 3.68 -19.21
N LEU A 280 -1.07 4.30 -19.37
CA LEU A 280 -1.21 5.59 -20.06
C LEU A 280 -0.45 6.70 -19.32
N GLY A 281 -0.51 6.75 -18.00
CA GLY A 281 0.28 7.69 -17.19
C GLY A 281 1.78 7.56 -17.45
N GLY A 282 2.28 6.31 -17.48
CA GLY A 282 3.67 6.03 -17.84
C GLY A 282 4.03 6.53 -19.24
N TYR A 283 3.20 6.27 -20.25
CA TYR A 283 3.38 6.79 -21.61
C TYR A 283 3.41 8.32 -21.65
N VAL A 284 2.42 8.97 -21.03
CA VAL A 284 2.28 10.43 -20.99
C VAL A 284 3.48 11.06 -20.27
N SER A 285 4.05 10.40 -19.26
CA SER A 285 5.21 10.92 -18.54
C SER A 285 6.44 11.09 -19.43
N VAL A 286 6.72 10.12 -20.30
CA VAL A 286 7.86 10.19 -21.22
C VAL A 286 7.68 11.36 -22.18
N LYS A 287 6.49 11.49 -22.78
CA LYS A 287 6.18 12.60 -23.69
C LYS A 287 6.22 13.96 -22.99
N ALA A 288 5.67 14.06 -21.79
CA ALA A 288 5.66 15.30 -21.01
C ALA A 288 7.08 15.74 -20.64
N VAL A 289 7.93 14.82 -20.17
CA VAL A 289 9.31 15.16 -19.83
C VAL A 289 10.12 15.52 -21.08
N SER A 290 9.90 14.86 -22.22
CA SER A 290 10.54 15.26 -23.48
C SER A 290 10.14 16.66 -23.94
N ALA A 291 8.89 17.08 -23.70
CA ALA A 291 8.40 18.38 -24.15
C ALA A 291 8.78 19.54 -23.22
N VAL A 292 8.66 19.34 -21.91
CA VAL A 292 8.78 20.44 -20.92
C VAL A 292 9.78 20.15 -19.80
N GLY A 293 10.53 19.05 -19.90
CA GLY A 293 11.55 18.65 -18.93
C GLY A 293 10.96 18.42 -17.55
N ARG A 294 11.65 18.90 -16.51
CA ARG A 294 11.25 18.74 -15.11
C ARG A 294 9.90 19.40 -14.78
N THR A 295 9.47 20.42 -15.52
CA THR A 295 8.17 21.07 -15.27
C THR A 295 7.00 20.12 -15.47
N ALA A 296 7.22 18.97 -16.11
CA ALA A 296 6.28 17.85 -16.16
C ALA A 296 5.83 17.37 -14.78
N LEU A 297 6.62 17.57 -13.71
CA LEU A 297 6.21 17.28 -12.32
C LEU A 297 5.05 18.17 -11.82
N MET A 298 4.72 19.27 -12.49
CA MET A 298 3.55 20.08 -12.13
C MET A 298 2.24 19.37 -12.49
N LEU A 299 2.24 18.53 -13.53
CA LEU A 299 1.06 17.74 -13.90
C LEU A 299 0.58 16.84 -12.74
N PRO A 300 1.42 15.98 -12.13
CA PRO A 300 0.98 15.14 -11.02
C PRO A 300 0.60 15.95 -9.77
N VAL A 301 1.24 17.11 -9.53
CA VAL A 301 0.85 18.04 -8.45
C VAL A 301 -0.55 18.58 -8.71
N SER A 302 -0.82 19.09 -9.91
CA SER A 302 -2.13 19.61 -10.29
C SER A 302 -3.22 18.55 -10.15
N LEU A 303 -2.96 17.30 -10.55
CA LEU A 303 -3.90 16.20 -10.38
C LEU A 303 -4.23 15.93 -8.90
N TYR A 304 -3.23 15.89 -8.02
CA TYR A 304 -3.49 15.74 -6.58
C TYR A 304 -4.34 16.88 -6.02
N LEU A 305 -4.01 18.13 -6.38
CA LEU A 305 -4.74 19.30 -5.92
C LEU A 305 -6.18 19.33 -6.45
N LEU A 306 -6.39 18.98 -7.72
CA LEU A 306 -7.72 18.91 -8.32
C LEU A 306 -8.59 17.85 -7.66
N VAL A 307 -8.06 16.65 -7.43
CA VAL A 307 -8.79 15.58 -6.72
C VAL A 307 -9.09 15.99 -5.28
N SER A 308 -8.12 16.62 -4.60
CA SER A 308 -8.31 17.10 -3.21
C SER A 308 -9.35 18.22 -3.11
N ALA A 309 -9.34 19.18 -4.03
CA ALA A 309 -10.31 20.27 -4.09
C ALA A 309 -11.71 19.75 -4.41
N SER A 310 -11.84 18.87 -5.41
CA SER A 310 -13.10 18.24 -5.80
C SER A 310 -13.71 17.46 -4.64
N ALA A 311 -12.87 16.70 -3.93
CA ALA A 311 -13.27 15.96 -2.75
C ALA A 311 -13.69 16.86 -1.57
N SER A 312 -12.94 17.93 -1.33
CA SER A 312 -13.23 18.91 -0.26
C SER A 312 -14.54 19.65 -0.53
N LEU A 313 -14.79 20.06 -1.78
CA LEU A 313 -16.03 20.69 -2.19
C LEU A 313 -17.21 19.73 -1.97
N ARG A 314 -17.08 18.49 -2.43
CA ARG A 314 -18.11 17.46 -2.23
C ARG A 314 -18.43 17.25 -0.76
N GLN A 315 -17.42 17.15 0.10
CA GLN A 315 -17.60 17.01 1.55
C GLN A 315 -18.35 18.19 2.18
N ARG A 316 -18.07 19.43 1.72
CA ARG A 316 -18.77 20.63 2.19
C ARG A 316 -20.23 20.67 1.76
N LEU A 317 -20.53 20.21 0.55
CA LEU A 317 -21.91 20.12 0.06
C LEU A 317 -22.71 19.10 0.87
N THR A 318 -22.16 17.90 1.07
CA THR A 318 -22.82 16.83 1.84
C THR A 318 -22.90 17.08 3.34
N ALA A 319 -22.20 18.09 3.86
CA ALA A 319 -22.26 18.46 5.28
C ALA A 319 -23.31 19.54 5.56
N LYS A 320 -23.91 20.13 4.52
CA LYS A 320 -25.01 21.10 4.62
C LYS A 320 -26.39 20.45 4.50
N ASP A 321 -26.45 19.19 4.06
CA ASP A 321 -27.62 18.33 4.03
C ASP A 321 -27.72 17.52 5.34
#